data_AF-A0A2M3ZEM7-F1
#
_entry.id   AF-A0A2M3ZEM7-F1
#
_cell.length_a   1.000
_cell.length_b   1.000
_cell.length_c   1.000
_cell.angle_alpha   90.00
_cell.angle_beta   90.00
_cell.angle_gamma   90.00
#
_symmetry.space_group_name_H-M   'P 1'
#
loop_
_entity.id
_entity.type
_entity.pdbx_description
1 polymer ?
#
loop_
_entity_poly.entity_id
_entity_poly.type
_entity_poly.pdbx_seq_one_letter_code
_entity_poly.pdbx_strand_id
1 'polypeptide(L)'
;ATVSTLLLIALVTIATSLTLVQAACGPNARCPSDASNYLLPHGDCTQYYRCDAGTACEQSCPPGQHFNAYHRQCEAPETACCDIYYPCNPTV
;
A
#
# COMPACT_ATOMS: atom_id res chain seq x y z
N ALA A 1 -23.01 36.31 9.19
CA ALA A 1 -23.26 35.52 7.96
C ALA A 1 -21.95 35.05 7.29
N THR A 2 -20.95 35.92 7.14
CA THR A 2 -19.65 35.60 6.51
C THR A 2 -18.77 34.64 7.31
N VAL A 3 -18.76 34.76 8.64
CA VAL A 3 -17.97 33.86 9.51
C VAL A 3 -18.52 32.43 9.50
N SER A 4 -19.85 32.29 9.48
CA SER A 4 -20.53 30.98 9.41
C SER A 4 -20.29 30.29 8.06
N THR A 5 -20.26 31.04 6.97
CA THR A 5 -19.97 30.49 5.63
C THR A 5 -18.50 30.11 5.46
N LEU A 6 -17.56 30.90 6.00
CA LEU A 6 -16.14 30.53 6.05
C LEU A 6 -15.89 29.25 6.86
N LEU A 7 -16.57 29.09 8.00
CA LEU A 7 -16.48 27.89 8.83
C LEU A 7 -17.01 26.64 8.09
N LEU A 8 -18.12 26.78 7.36
CA LEU A 8 -18.67 25.69 6.55
C LEU A 8 -17.73 25.30 5.40
N ILE A 9 -17.13 26.26 4.71
CA ILE A 9 -16.16 25.99 3.62
C ILE A 9 -14.92 25.28 4.17
N ALA A 10 -14.38 25.74 5.30
CA ALA A 10 -13.24 25.10 5.96
C ALA A 10 -13.56 23.64 6.34
N LEU A 11 -14.74 23.37 6.92
CA LEU A 11 -15.15 22.01 7.28
C LEU A 11 -15.32 21.10 6.05
N VAL A 12 -15.89 21.61 4.96
CA VAL A 12 -16.06 20.85 3.71
C VAL A 12 -14.71 20.50 3.10
N THR A 13 -13.78 21.47 3.00
CA THR A 13 -12.44 21.23 2.44
C THR A 13 -11.59 20.27 3.29
N ILE A 14 -11.67 20.36 4.62
CA ILE A 14 -10.99 19.43 5.54
C ILE A 14 -11.58 18.01 5.37
N ALA A 15 -12.91 17.88 5.33
CA ALA A 15 -13.57 16.59 5.12
C ALA A 15 -13.21 15.95 3.77
N THR A 16 -13.20 16.71 2.67
CA THR A 16 -12.82 16.19 1.34
C THR A 16 -11.35 15.78 1.27
N SER A 17 -10.48 16.47 2.01
CA SER A 17 -9.05 16.14 2.08
C SER A 17 -8.82 14.85 2.88
N LEU A 18 -9.58 14.64 3.96
CA LEU A 18 -9.55 13.41 4.75
C LEU A 18 -10.11 12.20 3.99
N THR A 19 -11.02 12.39 3.04
CA THR A 19 -11.58 11.29 2.23
C THR A 19 -10.65 10.75 1.15
N LEU A 20 -9.54 11.44 0.85
CA LEU A 20 -8.56 11.00 -0.16
C LEU A 20 -7.47 10.05 0.39
N VAL A 21 -7.44 9.79 1.70
CA VAL A 21 -6.55 8.79 2.32
C VAL A 21 -7.16 7.39 2.18
N GLN A 22 -7.71 7.09 1.01
CA GLN A 22 -8.15 5.74 0.69
C GLN A 22 -6.91 5.00 0.21
N ALA A 23 -6.39 4.07 1.02
CA ALA A 23 -5.55 3.01 0.48
C ALA A 23 -6.28 2.47 -0.75
N ALA A 24 -5.65 2.55 -1.93
CA ALA A 24 -6.30 2.18 -3.18
C ALA A 24 -6.67 0.69 -3.09
N CYS A 25 -7.94 0.42 -2.76
CA CYS A 25 -8.47 -0.92 -2.55
C CYS A 25 -9.39 -1.25 -3.71
N GLY A 26 -9.23 -2.45 -4.28
CA GLY A 26 -10.09 -2.93 -5.35
C GLY A 26 -10.14 -4.45 -5.40
N PRO A 27 -11.21 -5.03 -5.97
CA PRO A 27 -11.28 -6.48 -6.18
C PRO A 27 -10.10 -6.95 -7.02
N ASN A 28 -9.47 -8.05 -6.59
CA ASN A 28 -8.34 -8.63 -7.30
C ASN A 28 -8.44 -10.15 -7.27
N ALA A 29 -8.48 -10.78 -8.45
CA ALA A 29 -8.63 -12.23 -8.57
C ALA A 29 -7.46 -13.04 -7.96
N ARG A 30 -6.32 -12.39 -7.71
CA ARG A 30 -5.17 -13.01 -7.01
C ARG A 30 -5.32 -12.99 -5.49
N CYS A 31 -6.25 -12.18 -4.96
CA CYS A 31 -6.58 -12.21 -3.55
C CYS A 31 -7.54 -13.37 -3.26
N PRO A 32 -7.20 -14.29 -2.35
CA PRO A 32 -8.13 -15.33 -1.95
C PRO A 32 -9.34 -14.73 -1.24
N SER A 33 -10.53 -15.26 -1.50
CA SER A 33 -11.77 -14.84 -0.83
C SER A 33 -11.82 -15.29 0.64
N ASP A 34 -11.15 -16.41 0.96
CA ASP A 34 -11.19 -17.03 2.29
C ASP A 34 -9.96 -16.70 3.15
N ALA A 35 -9.02 -15.90 2.64
CA ALA A 35 -7.81 -15.51 3.36
C ALA A 35 -7.85 -14.04 3.77
N SER A 36 -7.47 -13.78 5.01
CA SER A 36 -7.16 -12.44 5.50
C SER A 36 -5.65 -12.26 5.62
N ASN A 37 -5.16 -11.03 5.45
CA ASN A 37 -3.74 -10.66 5.56
C ASN A 37 -2.81 -11.39 4.58
N TYR A 38 -3.32 -11.83 3.43
CA TYR A 38 -2.47 -12.36 2.36
C TYR A 38 -1.80 -11.20 1.62
N LEU A 39 -0.48 -11.26 1.40
CA LEU A 39 0.26 -10.19 0.72
C LEU A 39 0.66 -10.59 -0.69
N LEU A 40 0.44 -9.69 -1.64
CA LEU A 40 0.79 -9.85 -3.05
C LEU A 40 1.86 -8.85 -3.47
N PRO A 41 2.74 -9.21 -4.40
CA PRO A 41 3.71 -8.27 -4.96
C PRO A 41 3.02 -7.17 -5.79
N HIS A 42 3.55 -5.96 -5.69
CA HIS A 42 3.25 -4.83 -6.56
C HIS A 42 4.29 -4.74 -7.70
N GLY A 43 3.99 -3.99 -8.76
CA GLY A 43 4.96 -3.72 -9.84
C GLY A 43 6.06 -2.72 -9.45
N ASP A 44 5.77 -1.90 -8.43
CA ASP A 44 6.72 -1.04 -7.73
C ASP A 44 7.23 -1.79 -6.50
N CYS A 45 8.54 -2.03 -6.43
CA CYS A 45 9.15 -2.78 -5.34
C CYS A 45 9.00 -2.13 -3.98
N THR A 46 8.77 -0.82 -3.90
CA THR A 46 8.51 -0.10 -2.65
C THR A 46 7.07 -0.26 -2.16
N GLN A 47 6.24 -1.03 -2.86
CA GLN A 47 4.84 -1.25 -2.57
C GLN A 47 4.48 -2.74 -2.57
N TYR A 48 3.33 -3.05 -1.97
CA TYR A 48 2.71 -4.38 -1.99
C TYR A 48 1.20 -4.24 -1.87
N TYR A 49 0.45 -5.30 -2.17
CA TYR A 49 -0.98 -5.33 -1.86
C TYR A 49 -1.24 -6.18 -0.62
N ARG A 50 -2.05 -5.66 0.31
CA ARG A 50 -2.66 -6.44 1.39
C ARG A 50 -4.05 -6.87 0.95
N CYS A 51 -4.27 -8.18 0.91
CA CYS A 51 -5.55 -8.77 0.59
C CYS A 51 -6.43 -8.91 1.85
N ASP A 52 -7.70 -8.61 1.67
CA ASP A 52 -8.77 -8.94 2.60
C ASP A 52 -10.02 -9.34 1.80
N ALA A 53 -10.51 -10.57 2.01
CA ALA A 53 -11.72 -11.11 1.38
C ALA A 53 -11.83 -10.84 -0.14
N GLY A 54 -10.79 -11.15 -0.91
CA GLY A 54 -10.77 -10.92 -2.37
C GLY A 54 -10.48 -9.49 -2.83
N THR A 55 -10.25 -8.56 -1.89
CA THR A 55 -9.92 -7.15 -2.17
C THR A 55 -8.43 -6.91 -1.92
N ALA A 56 -7.72 -6.37 -2.91
CA ALA A 56 -6.33 -5.92 -2.79
C ALA A 56 -6.29 -4.44 -2.42
N CYS A 57 -5.65 -4.10 -1.31
CA CYS A 57 -5.36 -2.73 -0.92
C CYS A 57 -3.87 -2.44 -1.08
N GLU A 58 -3.53 -1.40 -1.84
CA GLU A 58 -2.14 -0.97 -2.01
C GLU A 58 -1.55 -0.43 -0.70
N GLN A 59 -0.32 -0.82 -0.40
CA GLN A 59 0.44 -0.44 0.78
C GLN A 59 1.87 -0.11 0.38
N SER A 60 2.50 0.81 1.09
CA SER A 60 3.93 1.11 0.94
C SER A 60 4.76 0.35 1.96
N CYS A 61 5.94 -0.10 1.53
CA CYS A 61 6.99 -0.52 2.44
C CYS A 61 7.56 0.68 3.21
N PRO A 62 8.20 0.45 4.37
CA PRO A 62 8.99 1.49 5.03
C PRO A 62 10.03 2.11 4.08
N PRO A 63 10.43 3.37 4.30
CA PRO A 63 11.42 4.02 3.45
C PRO A 63 12.71 3.19 3.30
N GLY A 64 13.14 3.00 2.05
CA GLY A 64 14.36 2.24 1.72
C GLY A 64 14.19 0.72 1.75
N GLN A 65 12.97 0.20 1.89
CA GLN A 65 12.70 -1.24 1.84
C GLN A 65 11.89 -1.62 0.61
N HIS A 66 12.13 -2.84 0.12
CA HIS A 66 11.41 -3.46 -0.98
C HIS A 66 10.59 -4.66 -0.48
N PHE A 67 9.48 -4.96 -1.15
CA PHE A 67 8.65 -6.10 -0.79
C PHE A 67 9.27 -7.42 -1.30
N ASN A 68 9.56 -8.33 -0.38
CA ASN A 68 9.93 -9.71 -0.68
C ASN A 68 8.68 -10.56 -0.86
N ALA A 69 8.39 -11.00 -2.10
CA ALA A 69 7.22 -11.81 -2.40
C ALA A 69 7.28 -13.24 -1.80
N TYR A 70 8.48 -13.76 -1.55
CA TYR A 70 8.70 -15.10 -0.99
C TYR A 70 8.47 -15.09 0.53
N HIS A 71 9.10 -14.16 1.25
CA HIS A 71 8.90 -13.99 2.70
C HIS A 71 7.60 -13.27 3.05
N ARG A 72 6.97 -12.59 2.07
CA ARG A 72 5.77 -11.76 2.24
C ARG A 72 5.97 -10.68 3.30
N GLN A 73 7.06 -9.92 3.18
CA GLN A 73 7.36 -8.80 4.06
C GLN A 73 8.28 -7.79 3.37
N CYS A 74 8.39 -6.59 3.92
CA CYS A 74 9.34 -5.59 3.46
C CYS A 74 10.72 -5.87 4.04
N GLU A 75 11.75 -5.85 3.18
CA GLU A 75 13.15 -6.12 3.52
C GLU A 75 14.06 -5.13 2.81
N ALA A 76 15.37 -5.18 3.10
CA ALA A 76 16.35 -4.42 2.34
C ALA A 76 16.32 -4.83 0.85
N PRO A 77 16.59 -3.92 -0.10
CA PRO A 77 16.52 -4.21 -1.54
C PRO A 77 17.31 -5.46 -1.96
N GLU A 78 18.51 -5.65 -1.40
CA GLU A 78 19.38 -6.79 -1.66
C GLU A 78 18.79 -8.13 -1.19
N THR A 79 18.00 -8.14 -0.12
CA THR A 79 17.35 -9.36 0.40
C THR A 79 15.99 -9.60 -0.25
N ALA A 80 15.26 -8.52 -0.53
CA ALA A 80 13.93 -8.58 -1.12
C ALA A 80 13.93 -9.09 -2.57
N CYS A 81 15.03 -8.86 -3.29
CA CYS A 81 15.26 -9.34 -4.65
C CYS A 81 14.12 -9.00 -5.64
N CYS A 82 13.43 -7.87 -5.41
CA CYS A 82 12.33 -7.42 -6.26
C CYS A 82 12.80 -6.62 -7.47
N ASP A 83 13.81 -5.76 -7.29
CA ASP A 83 14.28 -4.81 -8.29
C ASP A 83 15.53 -5.34 -9.01
N ILE A 84 15.50 -5.36 -10.34
CA ILE A 84 16.61 -5.82 -11.18
C ILE A 84 17.84 -4.91 -11.12
N TYR A 85 17.69 -3.66 -10.67
CA TYR A 85 18.80 -2.72 -10.50
C TYR A 85 19.55 -2.91 -9.17
N TYR A 86 18.97 -3.63 -8.21
CA TYR A 86 19.62 -3.99 -6.96
C TYR A 86 20.13 -5.44 -7.01
N PRO A 87 21.43 -5.69 -6.78
CA PRO A 87 21.96 -7.05 -6.73
C PRO A 87 21.26 -7.87 -5.63
N CYS A 88 20.59 -8.94 -6.03
CA CYS A 88 19.96 -9.88 -5.10
C CYS A 88 21.03 -10.68 -4.35
N ASN A 89 21.09 -10.51 -3.04
CA ASN A 89 21.89 -11.27 -2.12
C ASN A 89 21.04 -11.69 -0.89
N PRO A 90 20.32 -12.82 -0.97
CA PRO A 90 19.45 -13.26 0.12
C PRO A 90 20.21 -13.89 1.31
N THR A 91 21.55 -13.80 1.33
CA THR A 91 22.41 -14.42 2.36
C THR A 91 23.07 -13.43 3.32
N VAL A 92 22.75 -12.12 3.20
CA VAL A 92 23.16 -11.12 4.20
C VAL A 92 22.41 -11.34 5.51
#